data_AF-K2DNJ4-F1
#
_entry.id   AF-K2DNJ4-F1
#
_cell.length_a   1.000
_cell.length_b   1.000
_cell.length_c   1.000
_cell.angle_alpha   90.00
_cell.angle_beta   90.00
_cell.angle_gamma   90.00
#
_symmetry.space_group_name_H-M   'P 1'
#
loop_
_entity.id
_entity.type
_entity.pdbx_description
1 polymer ?
#
loop_
_entity_poly.entity_id
_entity_poly.type
_entity_poly.pdbx_seq_one_letter_code
_entity_poly.pdbx_strand_id
1 'polypeptide(L)'
;MSDPISNFIANLFTPAGFTDLLRFVVIIIEALYVIFSILVVRQVNLLNKSFKTESAGLFSMLSYVHLFLSFLLLLISISIR
;
A
#
# COMPACT_ATOMS: atom_id res chain seq x y z
N MET A 1 -3.94 -37.30 -17.28
CA MET A 1 -4.11 -35.84 -17.44
C MET A 1 -4.14 -35.27 -16.04
N SER A 2 -3.23 -34.36 -15.70
CA SER A 2 -3.31 -33.62 -14.44
C SER A 2 -4.40 -32.56 -14.57
N ASP A 3 -5.34 -32.52 -13.63
CA ASP A 3 -6.46 -31.59 -13.70
C ASP A 3 -5.96 -30.14 -13.60
N PRO A 4 -6.63 -29.15 -14.22
CA PRO A 4 -6.17 -27.77 -14.30
C PRO A 4 -5.77 -27.15 -12.96
N ILE A 5 -6.47 -27.52 -11.89
CA ILE A 5 -6.21 -27.08 -10.52
C ILE A 5 -4.84 -27.59 -10.03
N SER A 6 -4.49 -28.85 -10.32
CA SER A 6 -3.21 -29.42 -9.89
C SER A 6 -2.01 -28.76 -10.58
N ASN A 7 -2.15 -28.40 -11.87
CA ASN A 7 -1.12 -27.68 -12.61
C ASN A 7 -0.95 -26.24 -12.10
N PHE A 8 -2.06 -25.57 -11.76
CA PHE A 8 -2.02 -24.24 -11.13
C PHE A 8 -1.28 -24.29 -9.78
N ILE A 9 -1.65 -25.24 -8.91
CA ILE A 9 -1.00 -25.41 -7.61
C ILE A 9 0.49 -25.72 -7.78
N ALA A 10 0.86 -26.62 -8.68
CA ALA A 10 2.27 -26.94 -8.95
C ALA A 10 3.07 -25.71 -9.40
N ASN A 11 2.48 -24.85 -10.25
CA ASN A 11 3.12 -23.63 -10.71
C ASN A 11 3.36 -22.60 -9.58
N LEU A 12 2.50 -22.54 -8.56
CA LEU A 12 2.69 -21.65 -7.41
C LEU A 12 3.94 -21.99 -6.57
N PHE A 13 4.39 -23.25 -6.59
CA PHE A 13 5.59 -23.69 -5.88
C PHE A 13 6.87 -23.60 -6.71
N THR A 14 6.80 -23.06 -7.93
CA THR A 14 7.99 -22.69 -8.69
C THR A 14 8.52 -21.33 -8.23
N PRO A 15 9.83 -21.03 -8.35
CA PRO A 15 10.36 -19.72 -7.99
C PRO A 15 9.65 -18.54 -8.71
N ALA A 16 9.28 -18.74 -9.98
CA ALA A 16 8.53 -17.76 -10.76
C ALA A 16 7.12 -17.55 -10.20
N GLY A 17 6.33 -18.62 -10.04
CA GLY A 17 4.96 -18.52 -9.53
C GLY A 17 4.89 -18.01 -8.09
N PHE A 18 5.87 -18.36 -7.24
CA PHE A 18 5.96 -17.82 -5.88
C PHE A 18 6.27 -16.32 -5.88
N THR A 19 7.15 -15.86 -6.76
CA THR A 19 7.47 -14.43 -6.92
C THR A 19 6.24 -13.64 -7.41
N ASP A 20 5.49 -14.18 -8.36
CA ASP A 20 4.26 -13.56 -8.86
C ASP A 20 3.17 -13.48 -7.77
N LEU A 21 3.04 -14.52 -6.95
CA LEU A 21 2.14 -14.52 -5.81
C LEU A 21 2.54 -13.45 -4.78
N LEU A 22 3.82 -13.36 -4.43
CA LEU A 22 4.31 -12.34 -3.50
C LEU A 22 4.08 -10.93 -4.04
N ARG A 23 4.34 -10.68 -5.32
CA ARG A 23 4.05 -9.40 -5.98
C ARG A 23 2.58 -9.03 -5.84
N PHE A 24 1.68 -9.97 -6.11
CA PHE A 24 0.24 -9.75 -5.96
C PHE A 24 -0.16 -9.41 -4.52
N VAL A 25 0.38 -10.14 -3.53
CA VAL A 25 0.13 -9.86 -2.10
C VAL A 25 0.65 -8.48 -1.70
N VAL A 26 1.84 -8.09 -2.14
CA VAL A 26 2.43 -6.78 -1.85
C VAL A 26 1.56 -5.65 -2.39
N ILE A 27 1.09 -5.76 -3.64
CA ILE A 27 0.19 -4.76 -4.24
C ILE A 27 -1.10 -4.59 -3.43
N ILE A 28 -1.67 -5.70 -2.94
CA ILE A 28 -2.86 -5.65 -2.08
C ILE A 28 -2.57 -4.92 -0.77
N ILE A 29 -1.44 -5.25 -0.12
CA ILE A 29 -1.04 -4.61 1.14
C ILE A 29 -0.81 -3.11 0.93
N GLU A 30 -0.15 -2.72 -0.15
CA GLU A 30 0.09 -1.32 -0.47
C GLU A 30 -1.20 -0.56 -0.79
N ALA A 31 -2.16 -1.18 -1.48
CA ALA A 31 -3.46 -0.58 -1.72
C ALA A 31 -4.21 -0.30 -0.40
N LEU A 32 -4.17 -1.25 0.55
CA LEU A 32 -4.70 -1.03 1.90
C LEU A 32 -3.92 0.04 2.66
N TYR A 33 -2.60 0.11 2.48
CA TYR A 33 -1.75 1.12 3.09
C TYR A 33 -2.06 2.53 2.59
N VAL A 34 -2.38 2.68 1.30
CA VAL A 34 -2.86 3.96 0.75
C VAL A 34 -4.15 4.40 1.46
N ILE A 35 -5.11 3.50 1.64
CA ILE A 35 -6.34 3.81 2.40
C ILE A 35 -6.00 4.24 3.83
N PHE A 36 -5.10 3.52 4.49
CA PHE A 36 -4.61 3.89 5.82
C PHE A 36 -3.99 5.31 5.84
N SER A 37 -3.16 5.64 4.86
CA SER A 37 -2.53 6.97 4.78
C SER A 37 -3.54 8.11 4.57
N ILE A 38 -4.65 7.87 3.86
CA ILE A 38 -5.77 8.82 3.77
C ILE A 38 -6.41 9.04 5.15
N LEU A 39 -6.59 7.96 5.93
CA LEU A 39 -7.11 8.05 7.30
C LEU A 39 -6.16 8.85 8.19
N VAL A 40 -4.85 8.68 8.05
CA VAL A 40 -3.84 9.45 8.80
C VAL A 40 -3.98 10.95 8.53
N VAL A 41 -4.11 11.38 7.27
CA VAL A 41 -4.35 12.80 6.93
C VAL A 41 -5.61 13.33 7.62
N ARG A 42 -6.70 12.55 7.62
CA ARG A 42 -7.93 12.93 8.32
C ARG A 42 -7.70 13.09 9.81
N GLN A 43 -6.97 12.17 10.44
CA GLN A 43 -6.69 12.22 11.87
C GLN A 43 -5.80 13.40 12.25
N VAL A 44 -4.74 13.67 11.48
CA VAL A 44 -3.87 14.83 11.69
C VAL A 44 -4.68 16.13 11.61
N ASN A 45 -5.56 16.26 10.62
CA ASN A 45 -6.41 17.44 10.48
C ASN A 45 -7.44 17.57 11.62
N LEU A 46 -7.95 16.47 12.17
CA LEU A 46 -8.83 16.50 13.34
C LEU A 46 -8.05 16.92 14.60
N LEU A 47 -6.87 16.33 14.82
CA LEU A 47 -6.01 16.66 15.96
C LEU A 47 -5.54 18.11 15.93
N ASN A 48 -5.14 18.63 14.77
CA ASN A 48 -4.75 20.03 14.61
C ASN A 48 -5.90 21.02 14.85
N LYS A 49 -7.15 20.59 14.66
CA LYS A 49 -8.34 21.40 15.01
C LYS A 49 -8.65 21.35 16.50
N SER A 50 -8.50 20.17 17.12
CA SER A 50 -8.80 19.96 18.55
C SER A 50 -7.72 20.53 19.47
N PHE A 51 -6.47 20.37 19.09
CA PHE A 51 -5.31 20.86 19.82
C PHE A 51 -4.70 21.99 18.99
N LYS A 52 -4.76 23.23 19.50
CA LYS A 52 -4.16 24.40 18.85
C LYS A 52 -2.63 24.32 18.93
N THR A 53 -2.05 23.39 18.19
CA THR A 53 -0.61 23.15 18.17
C THR A 53 0.06 24.15 17.23
N GLU A 54 1.12 24.81 17.70
CA GLU A 54 1.87 25.80 16.91
C GLU A 54 2.40 25.21 15.59
N SER A 55 2.73 23.92 15.59
CA SER A 55 3.26 23.18 14.43
C SER A 55 2.19 22.51 13.55
N ALA A 56 0.91 22.90 13.66
CA ALA A 56 -0.19 22.27 12.91
C ALA A 56 0.09 22.21 11.39
N GLY A 57 0.63 23.28 10.81
CA GLY A 57 0.99 23.34 9.39
C GLY A 57 2.01 22.27 8.99
N LEU A 58 3.03 22.04 9.82
CA LEU A 58 4.07 21.05 9.57
C LEU A 58 3.51 19.63 9.62
N PHE A 59 2.66 19.31 10.61
CA PHE A 59 2.03 17.99 10.68
C PHE A 59 1.10 17.72 9.50
N SER A 60 0.30 18.72 9.08
CA SER A 60 -0.54 18.59 7.89
C SER A 60 0.31 18.36 6.64
N MET A 61 1.39 19.13 6.44
CA MET A 61 2.32 18.93 5.33
C MET A 61 2.90 17.50 5.31
N LEU A 62 3.45 17.04 6.44
CA LEU A 62 4.02 15.69 6.54
C LEU A 62 2.99 14.61 6.24
N SER A 63 1.74 14.78 6.68
CA SER A 63 0.67 13.81 6.37
C SER A 63 0.36 13.73 4.87
N TYR A 64 0.37 14.86 4.15
CA TYR A 64 0.15 14.89 2.70
C TYR A 64 1.35 14.31 1.94
N VAL A 65 2.58 14.60 2.38
CA VAL A 65 3.79 13.98 1.83
C VAL A 65 3.75 12.46 2.02
N HIS A 66 3.35 11.99 3.21
CA HIS A 66 3.19 10.57 3.49
C HIS A 66 2.15 9.92 2.58
N LEU A 67 0.98 10.54 2.41
CA LEU A 67 -0.05 10.08 1.46
C LEU A 67 0.47 10.00 0.02
N PHE A 68 1.19 11.04 -0.43
CA PHE A 68 1.78 11.08 -1.77
C PHE A 68 2.80 9.94 -1.97
N LEU A 69 3.68 9.70 -1.00
CA LEU A 69 4.67 8.61 -1.05
C LEU A 69 3.98 7.24 -1.08
N SER A 70 2.93 7.02 -0.29
CA SER A 70 2.17 5.77 -0.31
C SER A 70 1.55 5.49 -1.68
N PHE A 71 0.98 6.52 -2.33
CA PHE A 71 0.47 6.40 -3.70
C PHE A 71 1.60 6.14 -4.71
N LEU A 72 2.72 6.84 -4.59
CA LEU A 72 3.86 6.67 -5.48
C LEU A 72 4.43 5.24 -5.41
N LEU A 73 4.56 4.69 -4.20
CA LEU A 73 5.01 3.31 -4.00
C LEU A 73 4.08 2.31 -4.66
N LEU A 74 2.75 2.46 -4.47
CA LEU A 74 1.77 1.59 -5.13
C LEU A 74 1.89 1.64 -6.66
N LEU A 75 2.09 2.84 -7.24
CA LEU A 75 2.27 2.99 -8.68
C LEU A 75 3.57 2.32 -9.17
N ILE A 76 4.66 2.44 -8.41
CA ILE A 76 5.93 1.77 -8.73
C ILE A 76 5.74 0.25 -8.70
N SER A 77 5.11 -0.29 -7.64
CA SER A 77 4.91 -1.73 -7.49
C SER A 77 4.02 -2.33 -8.59
N ILE A 78 3.01 -1.58 -9.08
CA ILE A 78 2.20 -2.01 -10.23
C ILE A 78 3.00 -1.92 -11.55
N SER A 79 3.93 -0.97 -11.66
CA SER A 79 4.71 -0.73 -12.89
C SER A 79 5.87 -1.70 -13.06
N ILE A 80 6.38 -2.29 -11.97
CA ILE A 80 7.45 -3.28 -12.01
C ILE A 80 6.88 -4.59 -12.55
N ARG A 81 7.35 -4.95 -13.75
CA ARG A 81 6.95 -6.19 -14.46
C ARG A 81 7.79 -7.40 -14.04
#